data_AF-A0A7C6G3K8-F1
#
_entry.id   AF-A0A7C6G3K8-F1
#
_cell.length_a   1.000
_cell.length_b   1.000
_cell.length_c   1.000
_cell.angle_alpha   90.00
_cell.angle_beta   90.00
_cell.angle_gamma   90.00
#
_symmetry.space_group_name_H-M   'P 1'
#
loop_
_entity.id
_entity.type
_entity.pdbx_description
1 polymer ?
#
loop_
_entity_poly.entity_id
_entity_poly.type
_entity_poly.pdbx_seq_one_letter_code
_entity_poly.pdbx_strand_id
1 'polypeptide(L)'
;MKKMNNKGFTLMELLIVVAIIAVLVAIAIPVMNSQLEKAREATDVANMRSAKAVAVVGYLSEGTTGTKYFDVVSGTLKDTKAEISKGYGKGTNIDGGMTEMGYAAGTATKDQIIEVIIADDGGVTLNWVAK
;
A
#
# COMPACT_ATOMS: atom_id res chain seq x y z
N MET A 1 -18.52 -25.30 -56.85
CA MET A 1 -17.52 -24.54 -56.07
C MET A 1 -18.26 -23.59 -55.12
N LYS A 2 -18.07 -23.74 -53.80
CA LYS A 2 -18.78 -22.98 -52.77
C LYS A 2 -18.14 -21.58 -52.66
N LYS A 3 -18.86 -20.50 -53.03
CA LYS A 3 -18.38 -19.12 -52.85
C LYS A 3 -18.24 -18.84 -51.35
N MET A 4 -17.01 -18.69 -50.87
CA MET A 4 -16.73 -18.23 -49.52
C MET A 4 -17.03 -16.73 -49.46
N ASN A 5 -18.11 -16.37 -48.76
CA ASN A 5 -18.53 -14.99 -48.56
C ASN A 5 -17.65 -14.35 -47.48
N ASN A 6 -16.44 -13.94 -47.86
CA ASN A 6 -15.53 -13.23 -46.97
C ASN A 6 -16.01 -11.78 -46.81
N LYS A 7 -16.91 -11.54 -45.84
CA LYS A 7 -17.26 -10.18 -45.42
C LYS A 7 -16.02 -9.54 -44.79
N GLY A 8 -15.45 -8.54 -45.44
CA GLY A 8 -14.35 -7.74 -44.92
C GLY A 8 -14.82 -6.83 -43.79
N PHE A 9 -13.93 -6.59 -42.83
CA PHE A 9 -14.12 -5.67 -41.72
C PHE A 9 -14.06 -4.22 -42.23
N THR A 10 -15.02 -3.38 -41.87
CA THR A 10 -15.04 -1.98 -42.34
C THR A 10 -14.16 -1.11 -41.45
N LEU A 11 -13.48 -0.12 -42.05
CA LEU A 11 -12.70 0.85 -41.28
C LEU A 11 -13.58 1.67 -40.31
N MET A 12 -14.85 1.87 -40.67
CA MET A 12 -15.82 2.58 -39.82
C MET A 12 -16.20 1.77 -38.57
N GLU A 13 -16.37 0.46 -38.70
CA GLU A 13 -16.59 -0.45 -37.55
C GLU A 13 -15.41 -0.42 -36.59
N LEU A 14 -14.17 -0.35 -37.10
CA LEU A 14 -13.00 -0.21 -36.24
C LEU A 14 -12.99 1.15 -35.51
N LEU A 15 -13.30 2.22 -36.24
CA LEU A 15 -13.23 3.58 -35.72
C LEU A 15 -14.20 3.81 -34.57
N ILE A 16 -15.45 3.35 -34.69
CA ILE A 16 -16.44 3.50 -33.63
C ILE A 16 -16.06 2.71 -32.37
N VAL A 17 -15.46 1.54 -32.54
CA VAL A 17 -15.00 0.70 -31.41
C VAL A 17 -13.89 1.41 -30.64
N VAL A 18 -12.88 1.96 -31.33
CA VAL A 18 -11.79 2.70 -30.67
C VAL A 18 -12.32 3.96 -29.98
N ALA A 19 -13.29 4.66 -30.59
CA ALA A 19 -13.92 5.82 -29.99
C ALA A 19 -14.64 5.49 -28.66
N ILE A 20 -15.39 4.39 -28.60
CA ILE A 20 -16.07 3.95 -27.37
C ILE A 20 -15.04 3.51 -26.31
N ILE A 21 -14.00 2.76 -26.69
CA ILE A 21 -12.94 2.36 -25.76
C ILE A 21 -12.24 3.58 -25.16
N ALA A 22 -11.97 4.62 -25.96
CA ALA A 22 -11.34 5.85 -25.47
C ALA A 22 -12.16 6.51 -24.36
N VAL A 23 -13.49 6.59 -24.50
CA VAL A 23 -14.38 7.15 -23.47
C VAL A 23 -14.39 6.29 -22.20
N LEU A 24 -14.44 4.96 -22.34
CA LEU A 24 -14.41 4.05 -21.20
C LEU A 24 -13.10 4.17 -20.41
N VAL A 25 -11.97 4.18 -21.12
CA VAL A 25 -10.63 4.28 -20.51
C VAL A 25 -10.43 5.63 -19.80
N ALA A 26 -10.96 6.72 -20.37
CA ALA A 26 -10.86 8.05 -19.77
C ALA A 26 -11.49 8.13 -18.36
N ILE A 27 -12.58 7.40 -18.11
CA ILE A 27 -13.23 7.32 -16.79
C ILE A 27 -12.60 6.22 -15.93
N ALA A 28 -12.22 5.10 -16.53
CA ALA A 28 -11.73 3.94 -15.80
C ALA A 28 -10.38 4.18 -15.12
N ILE A 29 -9.42 4.82 -15.79
CA ILE A 29 -8.06 5.05 -15.24
C ILE A 29 -8.07 5.84 -13.91
N PRO A 30 -8.70 7.02 -13.80
CA PRO A 30 -8.65 7.79 -12.55
C PRO A 30 -9.31 7.05 -11.39
N VAL A 31 -10.43 6.37 -11.63
CA VAL A 31 -11.11 5.56 -10.62
C VAL A 31 -10.24 4.39 -10.19
N MET A 32 -9.65 3.65 -11.13
CA MET A 32 -8.76 2.53 -10.85
C MET A 32 -7.55 2.99 -10.02
N ASN A 33 -6.97 4.14 -10.33
CA ASN A 33 -5.80 4.66 -9.60
C ASN A 33 -6.12 4.94 -8.13
N SER A 34 -7.26 5.57 -7.82
CA SER A 34 -7.67 5.80 -6.42
C SER A 34 -7.97 4.49 -5.68
N GLN A 35 -8.59 3.52 -6.35
CA GLN A 35 -8.89 2.21 -5.76
C GLN A 35 -7.62 1.38 -5.49
N LEU A 36 -6.67 1.41 -6.42
CA LEU A 36 -5.35 0.77 -6.24
C LEU A 36 -4.59 1.42 -5.09
N GLU A 37 -4.69 2.74 -4.96
CA GLU A 37 -4.06 3.46 -3.86
C GLU A 37 -4.68 3.08 -2.52
N LYS A 38 -6.01 3.08 -2.41
CA LYS A 38 -6.70 2.60 -1.21
C LYS A 38 -6.28 1.20 -0.78
N ALA A 39 -6.01 0.30 -1.72
CA ALA A 39 -5.51 -1.05 -1.43
C ALA A 39 -4.07 -1.04 -0.89
N ARG A 40 -3.22 -0.13 -1.38
CA ARG A 40 -1.86 0.08 -0.86
C ARG A 40 -1.90 0.64 0.56
N GLU A 41 -2.68 1.70 0.78
CA GLU A 41 -2.85 2.30 2.11
C GLU A 41 -3.43 1.28 3.11
N ALA A 42 -4.39 0.46 2.69
CA ALA A 42 -4.94 -0.61 3.54
C ALA A 42 -3.89 -1.66 3.93
N THR A 43 -2.95 -1.98 3.03
CA THR A 43 -1.82 -2.86 3.33
C THR A 43 -0.89 -2.24 4.37
N ASP A 44 -0.62 -0.94 4.25
CA ASP A 44 0.23 -0.20 5.17
C ASP A 44 -0.39 -0.10 6.56
N VAL A 45 -1.68 0.21 6.66
CA VAL A 45 -2.43 0.19 7.92
C VAL A 45 -2.44 -1.21 8.54
N ALA A 46 -2.59 -2.27 7.73
CA ALA A 46 -2.52 -3.64 8.24
C ALA A 46 -1.13 -3.97 8.83
N ASN A 47 -0.06 -3.53 8.17
CA ASN A 47 1.30 -3.67 8.68
C ASN A 47 1.52 -2.89 9.98
N MET A 48 0.96 -1.67 10.09
CA MET A 48 1.00 -0.87 11.32
C MET A 48 0.25 -1.54 12.48
N ARG A 49 -0.92 -2.15 12.22
CA ARG A 49 -1.64 -2.94 13.23
C ARG A 49 -0.79 -4.09 13.75
N SER A 50 -0.14 -4.83 12.85
CA SER A 50 0.77 -5.92 13.21
C SER A 50 1.97 -5.42 14.02
N ALA A 51 2.59 -4.30 13.62
CA ALA A 51 3.69 -3.68 14.35
C ALA A 51 3.28 -3.31 15.78
N LYS A 52 2.11 -2.68 15.95
CA LYS A 52 1.58 -2.33 17.26
C LYS A 52 1.31 -3.54 18.12
N ALA A 53 0.71 -4.60 17.55
CA ALA A 53 0.43 -5.83 18.29
C ALA A 53 1.71 -6.47 18.84
N VAL A 54 2.75 -6.59 18.01
CA VAL A 54 4.05 -7.15 18.44
C VAL A 54 4.72 -6.27 19.49
N ALA A 55 4.64 -4.94 19.36
CA ALA A 55 5.20 -4.01 20.33
C ALA A 55 4.55 -4.10 21.71
N VAL A 56 3.22 -4.18 21.74
CA VAL A 56 2.48 -4.38 23.00
C VAL A 56 2.85 -5.72 23.64
N VAL A 57 2.96 -6.79 22.84
CA VAL A 57 3.39 -8.11 23.35
C VAL A 57 4.82 -8.07 23.90
N GLY A 58 5.75 -7.43 23.20
CA GLY A 58 7.14 -7.27 23.65
C GLY A 58 7.26 -6.48 24.95
N TYR A 59 6.49 -5.39 25.09
CA TYR A 59 6.43 -4.64 26.34
C TYR A 59 5.90 -5.49 27.51
N LEU A 60 4.78 -6.19 27.32
CA LEU A 60 4.14 -6.96 28.39
C LEU A 60 4.90 -8.24 28.77
N SER A 61 5.60 -8.86 27.81
CA SER A 61 6.25 -10.16 28.02
C SER A 61 7.72 -10.01 28.42
N GLU A 62 8.41 -9.03 27.84
CA GLU A 62 9.87 -8.88 27.93
C GLU A 62 10.30 -7.52 28.49
N GLY A 63 9.36 -6.60 28.73
CA GLY A 63 9.67 -5.24 29.17
C GLY A 63 10.37 -4.41 28.08
N THR A 64 10.17 -4.73 26.81
CA THR A 64 10.81 -4.01 25.70
C THR A 64 10.36 -2.55 25.67
N THR A 65 11.30 -1.61 25.75
CA THR A 65 11.07 -0.17 25.56
C THR A 65 12.04 0.42 24.53
N GLY A 66 11.81 1.68 24.16
CA GLY A 66 12.64 2.44 23.24
C GLY A 66 12.23 2.31 21.77
N THR A 67 13.10 2.78 20.88
CA THR A 67 12.87 2.76 19.43
C THR A 67 13.27 1.42 18.84
N LYS A 68 12.35 0.80 18.12
CA LYS A 68 12.51 -0.45 17.37
C LYS A 68 12.00 -0.27 15.93
N TYR A 69 12.25 -1.25 15.08
CA TYR A 69 11.81 -1.28 13.69
C TYR A 69 11.08 -2.57 13.39
N PHE A 70 9.90 -2.48 12.76
CA PHE A 70 9.10 -3.66 12.46
C PHE A 70 9.52 -4.29 11.12
N ASP A 71 9.85 -5.58 11.16
CA ASP A 71 10.05 -6.39 9.96
C ASP A 71 8.76 -7.10 9.58
N VAL A 72 8.16 -6.67 8.46
CA VAL A 72 6.90 -7.20 7.95
C VAL A 72 7.00 -8.69 7.55
N VAL A 73 8.19 -9.17 7.18
CA VAL A 73 8.37 -10.56 6.73
C VAL A 73 8.48 -11.52 7.91
N SER A 74 9.32 -11.19 8.89
CA SER A 74 9.49 -12.04 10.07
C SER A 74 8.42 -11.81 11.14
N GLY A 75 7.71 -10.67 11.09
CA GLY A 75 6.75 -10.28 12.12
C GLY A 75 7.41 -9.94 13.45
N THR A 76 8.68 -9.51 13.44
CA THR A 76 9.46 -9.22 14.65
C THR A 76 9.91 -7.77 14.70
N LEU A 77 10.22 -7.29 15.91
CA LEU A 77 10.89 -6.01 16.11
C LEU A 77 12.41 -6.19 16.03
N LYS A 78 13.08 -5.23 15.40
CA LYS A 78 14.53 -5.12 15.25
C LYS A 78 15.04 -3.86 15.95
N ASP A 79 16.28 -3.90 16.39
CA ASP A 79 16.90 -2.76 17.10
C ASP A 79 17.37 -1.68 16.12
N THR A 80 17.72 -2.06 14.90
CA THR A 80 18.28 -1.15 13.90
C THR A 80 17.58 -1.24 12.55
N LYS A 81 17.61 -0.13 11.80
CA LYS A 81 17.07 -0.07 10.43
C LYS A 81 17.77 -1.03 9.47
N ALA A 82 19.07 -1.26 9.69
CA ALA A 82 19.92 -2.08 8.84
C ALA A 82 19.48 -3.56 8.81
N GLU A 83 18.81 -4.03 9.85
CA GLU A 83 18.28 -5.38 9.95
C GLU A 83 17.02 -5.60 9.10
N ILE A 84 16.35 -4.51 8.69
CA ILE A 84 15.19 -4.60 7.81
C ILE A 84 15.68 -4.79 6.37
N SER A 85 15.19 -5.82 5.68
CA SER A 85 15.70 -6.17 4.33
C SER A 85 15.38 -5.10 3.28
N LYS A 86 14.23 -4.44 3.37
CA LYS A 86 13.80 -3.36 2.47
C LYS A 86 12.64 -2.57 3.07
N GLY A 87 12.31 -1.43 2.47
CA GLY A 87 11.06 -0.74 2.76
C GLY A 87 9.86 -1.55 2.28
N TYR A 88 8.83 -1.62 3.13
CA TYR A 88 7.62 -2.38 2.83
C TYR A 88 6.40 -1.50 2.55
N GLY A 89 6.46 -0.20 2.90
CA GLY A 89 5.37 0.73 2.65
C GLY A 89 5.02 0.81 1.16
N LYS A 90 3.72 0.99 0.87
CA LYS A 90 3.14 0.92 -0.47
C LYS A 90 2.48 2.21 -0.91
N GLY A 91 2.02 3.03 0.03
CA GLY A 91 1.33 4.30 -0.21
C GLY A 91 2.13 5.28 -1.06
N THR A 92 1.43 5.98 -1.95
CA THR A 92 1.96 7.01 -2.84
C THR A 92 1.39 8.39 -2.48
N ASN A 93 1.67 9.41 -3.29
CA ASN A 93 1.11 10.75 -3.10
C ASN A 93 -0.36 10.88 -3.59
N ILE A 94 -0.97 9.78 -4.03
CA ILE A 94 -2.38 9.74 -4.40
C ILE A 94 -3.18 9.51 -3.11
N ASP A 95 -4.36 10.14 -3.01
CA ASP A 95 -5.24 9.93 -1.87
C ASP A 95 -6.15 8.72 -2.10
N GLY A 96 -5.95 7.65 -1.31
CA GLY A 96 -6.84 6.49 -1.23
C GLY A 96 -7.93 6.62 -0.15
N GLY A 97 -7.87 7.68 0.65
CA GLY A 97 -8.85 8.04 1.68
C GLY A 97 -8.70 7.27 3.00
N MET A 98 -7.60 6.54 3.24
CA MET A 98 -7.36 5.87 4.52
C MET A 98 -6.81 6.83 5.58
N THR A 99 -7.46 6.83 6.75
CA THR A 99 -7.03 7.58 7.93
C THR A 99 -7.13 6.71 9.18
N GLU A 100 -6.05 6.03 9.56
CA GLU A 100 -6.05 5.15 10.73
C GLU A 100 -4.65 5.04 11.35
N MET A 101 -4.57 4.89 12.68
CA MET A 101 -3.31 4.67 13.40
C MET A 101 -2.22 5.73 13.15
N GLY A 102 -2.59 6.96 12.78
CA GLY A 102 -1.66 8.01 12.41
C GLY A 102 -1.24 7.99 10.93
N TYR A 103 -1.72 7.02 10.14
CA TYR A 103 -1.68 7.06 8.69
C TYR A 103 -2.60 8.17 8.20
N ALA A 104 -2.05 9.20 7.54
CA ALA A 104 -2.84 10.27 6.95
C ALA A 104 -3.08 10.01 5.46
N ALA A 105 -4.23 10.45 4.96
CA ALA A 105 -4.56 10.45 3.54
C ALA A 105 -3.44 11.12 2.71
N GLY A 106 -3.01 10.46 1.63
CA GLY A 106 -1.94 10.96 0.76
C GLY A 106 -0.52 10.90 1.34
N THR A 107 -0.30 10.14 2.42
CA THR A 107 1.05 9.88 2.95
C THR A 107 1.83 8.98 1.98
N ALA A 108 2.95 9.48 1.45
CA ALA A 108 3.86 8.66 0.67
C ALA A 108 4.78 7.82 1.57
N THR A 109 4.38 6.57 1.77
CA THR A 109 5.09 5.55 2.56
C THR A 109 5.90 4.59 1.68
N LYS A 110 5.82 4.72 0.35
CA LYS A 110 6.50 3.83 -0.59
C LYS A 110 7.97 3.65 -0.21
N ASP A 111 8.38 2.39 -0.06
CA ASP A 111 9.75 1.97 0.28
C ASP A 111 10.26 2.50 1.64
N GLN A 112 9.35 2.92 2.53
CA GLN A 112 9.64 3.25 3.93
C GLN A 112 9.45 2.01 4.83
N ILE A 113 10.01 2.11 6.03
CA ILE A 113 9.89 1.14 7.11
C ILE A 113 9.10 1.74 8.27
N ILE A 114 8.54 0.87 9.12
CA ILE A 114 7.78 1.27 10.30
C ILE A 114 8.73 1.33 11.49
N GLU A 115 8.93 2.53 12.00
CA GLU A 115 9.55 2.78 13.30
C GLU A 115 8.49 2.65 14.40
N VAL A 116 8.86 1.96 15.46
CA VAL A 116 8.00 1.67 16.61
C VAL A 116 8.66 2.23 17.86
N ILE A 117 8.04 3.23 18.48
CA ILE A 117 8.53 3.82 19.72
C ILE A 117 7.64 3.30 20.85
N ILE A 118 8.26 2.57 21.77
CA ILE A 118 7.60 2.04 22.96
C ILE A 118 8.07 2.86 24.16
N ALA A 119 7.17 3.65 24.75
CA ALA A 119 7.43 4.45 25.94
C ALA A 119 7.47 3.57 27.19
N ASP A 120 8.09 4.08 28.25
CA ASP A 120 8.25 3.36 29.53
C ASP A 120 6.91 3.10 30.24
N ASP A 121 5.83 3.79 29.84
CA ASP A 121 4.47 3.57 30.31
C ASP A 121 3.70 2.53 29.46
N GLY A 122 4.34 1.95 28.44
CA GLY A 122 3.75 1.02 27.49
C GLY A 122 3.02 1.69 26.31
N GLY A 123 3.05 3.02 26.20
CA GLY A 123 2.53 3.75 25.06
C GLY A 123 3.28 3.38 23.78
N VAL A 124 2.56 3.07 22.70
CA VAL A 124 3.15 2.71 21.39
C VAL A 124 2.81 3.75 20.34
N THR A 125 3.84 4.36 19.77
CA THR A 125 3.77 5.28 18.63
C THR A 125 4.41 4.66 17.40
N LEU A 126 3.80 4.84 16.23
CA LEU A 126 4.29 4.30 14.97
C LEU A 126 4.58 5.44 14.00
N ASN A 127 5.75 5.42 13.38
CA ASN A 127 6.15 6.38 12.37
C ASN A 127 6.61 5.68 11.10
N TRP A 128 6.38 6.30 9.96
CA TRP A 128 7.01 5.89 8.71
C TRP A 128 8.32 6.64 8.54
N VAL A 129 9.41 5.89 8.32
CA VAL A 129 10.75 6.47 8.17
C VAL A 129 11.45 5.88 6.95
N ALA A 130 12.36 6.65 6.37
CA ALA A 130 13.26 6.11 5.37
C ALA A 130 14.05 4.94 5.96
N LYS A 131 14.22 3.91 5.12
CA LYS A 131 15.04 2.75 5.43
C LYS A 131 16.50 3.16 5.68
#